data_AF-A0A9E7G616-F1
#
_entry.id   AF-A0A9E7G616-F1
#
_cell.length_a   1.000
_cell.length_b   1.000
_cell.length_c   1.000
_cell.angle_alpha   90.00
_cell.angle_beta   90.00
_cell.angle_gamma   90.00
#
_symmetry.space_group_name_H-M   'P 1'
#
loop_
_entity.id
_entity.type
_entity.pdbx_description
1 polymer ?
#
loop_
_entity_poly.entity_id
_entity_poly.type
_entity_poly.pdbx_seq_one_letter_code
_entity_poly.pdbx_strand_id
1 'polypeptide(L)'
;MDLIATPDSPRSNNSGGSSPNSSPRHLSASSSAAATGAGAASSASPPSLSRYESQKRRDWNTFGQYLRNHRPPLSLSQCSSAHVLEFLRYLDQFGKTKIHTHVCPFFGHPNPPSPCPCPLRQAWGSLDALIGRLRAAYEENGGKPESNPFGTRAIRLYLREVREVQSKARGISYEKKKRKKPQQNQHHPPPPPAAA
;
A
#
# COMPACT_ATOMS: atom_id res chain seq x y z
N MET A 1 37.71 29.21 -40.94
CA MET A 1 37.00 29.19 -39.64
C MET A 1 35.71 28.40 -39.86
N ASP A 2 35.80 27.09 -40.11
CA ASP A 2 35.87 26.03 -39.09
C ASP A 2 34.59 25.95 -38.26
N LEU A 3 33.73 24.96 -38.56
CA LEU A 3 33.58 23.73 -37.75
C LEU A 3 32.43 22.83 -38.30
N ILE A 4 32.65 21.53 -38.12
CA ILE A 4 31.98 20.35 -38.70
C ILE A 4 31.18 19.59 -37.61
N ALA A 5 30.21 18.74 -38.05
CA ALA A 5 29.63 17.54 -37.40
C ALA A 5 28.62 17.72 -36.24
N THR A 6 27.57 16.91 -36.00
CA THR A 6 26.88 15.75 -36.62
C THR A 6 25.59 15.49 -35.78
N PRO A 7 24.54 14.82 -36.29
CA PRO A 7 23.39 14.36 -35.50
C PRO A 7 23.59 12.91 -34.98
N ASP A 8 23.14 12.61 -33.75
CA ASP A 8 23.03 11.22 -33.26
C ASP A 8 21.71 10.97 -32.51
N SER A 9 21.03 9.91 -32.93
CA SER A 9 20.01 9.14 -32.20
C SER A 9 20.53 7.71 -32.15
N PRO A 10 20.20 6.89 -31.13
CA PRO A 10 19.24 5.81 -31.44
C PRO A 10 18.39 5.20 -30.29
N ARG A 11 17.17 4.78 -30.69
CA ARG A 11 16.47 3.49 -30.55
C ARG A 11 16.30 2.75 -29.20
N SER A 12 15.03 2.42 -28.95
CA SER A 12 14.55 1.22 -28.23
C SER A 12 14.81 -0.07 -29.02
N ASN A 13 15.12 -1.18 -28.35
CA ASN A 13 14.34 -2.43 -28.47
C ASN A 13 14.71 -3.51 -27.45
N ASN A 14 13.68 -4.25 -27.04
CA ASN A 14 13.67 -5.43 -26.18
C ASN A 14 13.54 -6.70 -27.04
N SER A 15 14.31 -7.75 -26.75
CA SER A 15 14.17 -9.18 -27.12
C SER A 15 15.38 -9.88 -26.48
N GLY A 16 15.31 -10.90 -25.62
CA GLY A 16 14.60 -12.16 -25.68
C GLY A 16 15.65 -13.29 -25.57
N GLY A 17 15.45 -14.28 -24.70
CA GLY A 17 16.09 -15.60 -24.83
C GLY A 17 17.11 -16.06 -23.77
N SER A 18 16.66 -17.06 -22.99
CA SER A 18 17.34 -18.34 -22.72
C SER A 18 18.50 -18.45 -21.70
N SER A 19 18.27 -19.35 -20.74
CA SER A 19 19.24 -20.01 -19.84
C SER A 19 20.39 -20.70 -20.59
N PRO A 20 21.50 -21.05 -19.91
CA PRO A 20 21.55 -22.40 -19.33
C PRO A 20 22.20 -22.53 -17.94
N ASN A 21 21.80 -23.62 -17.30
CA ASN A 21 22.37 -24.26 -16.12
C ASN A 21 23.79 -24.77 -16.41
N SER A 22 24.75 -24.53 -15.51
CA SER A 22 25.99 -25.31 -15.36
C SER A 22 26.54 -25.19 -13.93
N SER A 23 26.73 -26.35 -13.30
CA SER A 23 27.28 -26.56 -11.95
C SER A 23 28.75 -26.13 -11.82
N PRO A 24 29.29 -26.10 -10.59
CA PRO A 24 30.19 -27.19 -10.25
C PRO A 24 29.96 -27.77 -8.83
N ARG A 25 30.34 -29.04 -8.71
CA ARG A 25 30.44 -29.83 -7.48
C ARG A 25 31.72 -29.43 -6.75
N HIS A 26 31.75 -29.40 -5.42
CA HIS A 26 32.89 -29.88 -4.65
C HIS A 26 32.48 -30.27 -3.22
N LEU A 27 33.19 -31.27 -2.72
CA LEU A 27 32.88 -32.15 -1.61
C LEU A 27 33.45 -31.66 -0.27
N SER A 28 32.73 -32.04 0.80
CA SER A 28 33.20 -32.50 2.12
C SER A 28 33.97 -31.58 3.09
N ALA A 29 33.51 -31.67 4.34
CA ALA A 29 34.29 -32.04 5.55
C ALA A 29 34.18 -31.06 6.73
N SER A 30 33.87 -31.69 7.85
CA SER A 30 33.71 -31.21 9.22
C SER A 30 35.00 -30.61 9.80
N SER A 31 34.89 -29.61 10.70
CA SER A 31 35.50 -29.64 12.04
C SER A 31 35.27 -28.33 12.81
N SER A 32 35.17 -28.53 14.13
CA SER A 32 34.94 -27.58 15.22
C SER A 32 36.14 -26.66 15.48
N ALA A 33 35.91 -25.43 15.93
CA ALA A 33 36.57 -24.82 17.10
C ALA A 33 36.14 -23.35 17.29
N ALA A 34 36.11 -22.95 18.55
CA ALA A 34 35.68 -21.66 19.07
C ALA A 34 36.66 -20.51 18.76
N ALA A 35 36.11 -19.29 18.64
CA ALA A 35 36.82 -18.07 19.01
C ALA A 35 35.84 -16.98 19.45
N THR A 36 36.13 -16.44 20.62
CA THR A 36 35.55 -15.26 21.27
C THR A 36 35.69 -14.01 20.40
N GLY A 37 34.66 -13.17 20.33
CA GLY A 37 34.74 -11.88 19.68
C GLY A 37 33.54 -10.96 19.97
N ALA A 38 33.77 -10.03 20.90
CA ALA A 38 33.17 -8.70 21.07
C ALA A 38 31.73 -8.46 20.59
N GLY A 39 30.89 -8.08 21.55
CA GLY A 39 29.57 -7.52 21.31
C GLY A 39 29.63 -6.31 20.39
N ALA A 40 29.05 -6.47 19.19
CA ALA A 40 28.58 -5.34 18.41
C ALA A 40 27.17 -5.00 18.90
N ALA A 41 27.07 -3.97 19.73
CA ALA A 41 25.81 -3.30 20.02
C ALA A 41 25.24 -2.79 18.68
N SER A 42 24.31 -3.55 18.12
CA SER A 42 23.47 -3.08 17.02
C SER A 42 22.56 -2.01 17.62
N SER A 43 22.92 -0.75 17.42
CA SER A 43 22.06 0.41 17.67
C SER A 43 20.88 0.35 16.72
N ALA A 44 19.88 -0.47 17.08
CA ALA A 44 18.60 -0.56 16.40
C ALA A 44 17.81 0.74 16.64
N SER A 45 18.06 1.75 15.81
CA SER A 45 17.05 2.77 15.55
C SER A 45 15.89 2.10 14.78
N PRO A 46 14.62 2.37 15.12
CA PRO A 46 13.51 1.57 14.64
C PRO A 46 13.33 1.77 13.13
N PRO A 47 13.46 0.72 12.28
CA PRO A 47 13.33 0.85 10.83
C PRO A 47 11.93 1.31 10.38
N SER A 48 10.93 1.21 11.27
CA SER A 48 9.54 1.61 11.03
C SER A 48 9.36 3.12 10.88
N LEU A 49 10.04 3.94 11.68
CA LEU A 49 9.91 5.40 11.63
C LEU A 49 10.49 5.95 10.32
N SER A 50 11.70 5.52 9.93
CA SER A 50 12.33 5.93 8.67
C SER A 50 11.49 5.57 7.43
N ARG A 51 10.86 4.38 7.42
CA ARG A 51 9.95 3.98 6.32
C ARG A 51 8.74 4.90 6.23
N TYR A 52 8.07 5.15 7.37
CA TYR A 52 6.91 6.02 7.43
C TYR A 52 7.25 7.44 6.96
N GLU A 53 8.34 8.01 7.48
CA GLU A 53 8.83 9.34 7.11
C GLU A 53 9.12 9.47 5.61
N SER A 54 9.81 8.47 5.04
CA SER A 54 10.09 8.46 3.60
C SER A 54 8.80 8.45 2.76
N GLN A 55 7.78 7.71 3.20
CA GLN A 55 6.50 7.63 2.51
C GLN A 55 5.73 8.94 2.63
N LYS A 56 5.68 9.52 3.83
CA LYS A 56 5.06 10.81 4.09
C LYS A 56 5.66 11.90 3.19
N ARG A 57 6.99 11.95 3.07
CA ARG A 57 7.69 12.90 2.18
C ARG A 57 7.32 12.69 0.71
N ARG A 58 7.25 11.44 0.22
CA ARG A 58 6.83 11.15 -1.16
C ARG A 58 5.40 11.60 -1.43
N ASP A 59 4.51 11.32 -0.49
CA ASP A 59 3.09 11.68 -0.62
C ASP A 59 2.90 13.20 -0.60
N TRP A 60 3.61 13.89 0.29
CA TRP A 60 3.63 15.35 0.36
C TRP A 60 4.12 15.98 -0.95
N ASN A 61 5.24 15.48 -1.49
CA ASN A 61 5.77 15.96 -2.77
C ASN A 61 4.80 15.70 -3.92
N THR A 62 4.17 14.53 -3.94
CA THR A 62 3.16 14.17 -4.95
C THR A 62 1.96 15.12 -4.89
N PHE A 63 1.48 15.43 -3.69
CA PHE A 63 0.39 16.38 -3.49
C PHE A 63 0.79 17.81 -3.87
N GLY A 64 1.98 18.26 -3.49
CA GLY A 64 2.50 19.58 -3.91
C GLY A 64 2.69 19.69 -5.42
N GLN A 65 3.05 18.60 -6.10
CA GLN A 65 3.09 18.57 -7.57
C GLN A 65 1.69 18.63 -8.17
N TYR A 66 0.71 17.91 -7.59
CA TYR A 66 -0.68 17.98 -8.01
C TYR A 66 -1.23 19.40 -7.97
N LEU A 67 -1.00 20.15 -6.88
CA LEU A 67 -1.45 21.55 -6.75
C LEU A 67 -0.82 22.48 -7.80
N ARG A 68 0.49 22.32 -8.08
CA ARG A 68 1.18 23.11 -9.11
C ARG A 68 0.69 22.80 -10.53
N ASN A 69 0.20 21.58 -10.77
CA ASN A 69 -0.34 21.17 -12.06
C ASN A 69 -1.81 21.59 -12.26
N HIS A 70 -2.48 22.05 -11.22
CA HIS A 70 -3.83 22.58 -11.32
C HIS A 70 -3.87 23.82 -12.23
N ARG A 71 -5.00 24.09 -12.88
CA ARG A 71 -5.19 25.27 -13.73
C ARG A 71 -6.40 26.07 -13.25
N PRO A 72 -6.20 27.24 -12.60
CA PRO A 72 -4.92 27.92 -12.32
C PRO A 72 -4.07 27.19 -11.25
N PRO A 73 -2.73 27.38 -11.25
CA PRO A 73 -1.86 26.77 -10.24
C PRO A 73 -2.29 27.16 -8.83
N LEU A 74 -2.36 26.18 -7.92
CA LEU A 74 -2.78 26.41 -6.55
C LEU A 74 -1.58 26.40 -5.61
N SER A 75 -1.57 27.33 -4.66
CA SER A 75 -0.68 27.26 -3.50
C SER A 75 -1.32 26.45 -2.37
N LEU A 76 -0.52 26.00 -1.40
CA LEU A 76 -1.04 25.33 -0.21
C LEU A 76 -1.97 26.22 0.62
N SER A 77 -1.75 27.54 0.66
CA SER A 77 -2.61 28.48 1.40
C SER A 77 -3.99 28.64 0.79
N GLN A 78 -4.12 28.40 -0.52
CA GLN A 78 -5.39 28.41 -1.26
C GLN A 78 -5.99 27.00 -1.39
N CYS A 79 -5.29 25.98 -0.90
CA CYS A 79 -5.78 24.61 -0.92
C CYS A 79 -6.96 24.48 0.05
N SER A 80 -8.05 23.90 -0.43
CA SER A 80 -9.26 23.64 0.33
C SER A 80 -9.54 22.14 0.34
N SER A 81 -10.51 21.71 1.14
CA SER A 81 -10.95 20.32 1.17
C SER A 81 -11.47 19.83 -0.20
N ALA A 82 -11.96 20.71 -1.06
CA ALA A 82 -12.40 20.36 -2.41
C ALA A 82 -11.23 19.87 -3.27
N HIS A 83 -10.11 20.59 -3.28
CA HIS A 83 -8.90 20.21 -4.00
C HIS A 83 -8.31 18.89 -3.49
N VAL A 84 -8.42 18.63 -2.17
CA VAL A 84 -8.02 17.35 -1.58
C VAL A 84 -8.92 16.22 -2.08
N LEU A 85 -10.24 16.41 -2.13
CA LEU A 85 -11.15 15.38 -2.65
C LEU A 85 -10.90 15.08 -4.13
N GLU A 86 -10.65 16.10 -4.93
CA GLU A 86 -10.27 15.94 -6.34
C GLU A 86 -8.96 15.16 -6.48
N PHE A 87 -7.95 15.47 -5.66
CA PHE A 87 -6.71 14.70 -5.62
C PHE A 87 -6.96 13.23 -5.29
N LEU A 88 -7.80 12.91 -4.29
CA LEU A 88 -8.12 11.53 -3.95
C LEU A 88 -8.82 10.79 -5.10
N ARG A 89 -9.67 11.46 -5.88
CA ARG A 89 -10.29 10.88 -7.08
C ARG A 89 -9.30 10.73 -8.22
N TYR A 90 -8.38 11.67 -8.39
CA TYR A 90 -7.29 11.57 -9.36
C TYR A 90 -6.43 10.32 -9.11
N LEU A 91 -6.16 9.98 -7.84
CA LEU A 91 -5.39 8.78 -7.49
C LEU A 91 -6.07 7.46 -7.88
N ASP A 92 -7.39 7.45 -8.08
CA ASP A 92 -8.09 6.24 -8.53
C ASP A 92 -7.65 5.80 -9.92
N GLN A 93 -7.11 6.69 -10.77
CA GLN A 93 -6.55 6.35 -12.08
C GLN A 93 -5.37 5.38 -11.99
N PHE A 94 -4.64 5.41 -10.87
CA PHE A 94 -3.49 4.55 -10.58
C PHE A 94 -3.84 3.46 -9.56
N GLY A 95 -5.14 3.22 -9.38
CA GLY A 95 -5.69 2.21 -8.49
C GLY A 95 -5.26 0.79 -8.85
N LYS A 96 -5.15 -0.07 -7.84
CA LYS A 96 -4.87 -1.51 -8.03
C LYS A 96 -6.00 -2.40 -7.53
N THR A 97 -7.04 -1.83 -6.92
CA THR A 97 -8.13 -2.59 -6.33
C THR A 97 -9.32 -2.59 -7.27
N LYS A 98 -9.80 -3.78 -7.66
CA LYS A 98 -11.02 -3.93 -8.43
C LYS A 98 -12.23 -3.58 -7.56
N ILE A 99 -13.00 -2.58 -7.98
CA ILE A 99 -14.24 -2.16 -7.30
C ILE A 99 -15.42 -2.45 -8.22
N HIS A 100 -16.25 -3.42 -7.84
CA HIS A 100 -17.39 -3.84 -8.64
C HIS A 100 -18.52 -2.79 -8.62
N THR A 101 -19.09 -2.50 -9.78
CA THR A 101 -20.30 -1.66 -9.90
C THR A 101 -21.53 -2.45 -9.47
N HIS A 102 -22.62 -1.78 -9.09
CA HIS A 102 -23.83 -2.44 -8.60
C HIS A 102 -24.49 -3.39 -9.62
N VAL A 103 -24.29 -3.14 -10.92
CA VAL A 103 -24.76 -4.01 -12.01
C VAL A 103 -23.80 -5.17 -12.33
N CYS A 104 -22.63 -5.22 -11.68
CA CYS A 104 -21.67 -6.29 -11.92
C CYS A 104 -22.16 -7.59 -11.28
N PRO A 105 -22.14 -8.74 -11.99
CA PRO A 105 -22.49 -10.04 -11.42
C PRO A 105 -21.65 -10.43 -10.19
N PHE A 106 -20.45 -9.84 -10.06
CA PHE A 106 -19.53 -10.08 -8.95
C PHE A 106 -19.65 -9.05 -7.81
N PHE A 107 -20.62 -8.13 -7.87
CA PHE A 107 -20.85 -7.21 -6.75
C PHE A 107 -21.12 -8.01 -5.47
N GLY A 108 -20.43 -7.68 -4.38
CA GLY A 108 -20.57 -8.39 -3.11
C GLY A 108 -19.83 -9.74 -3.04
N HIS A 109 -19.04 -10.11 -4.05
CA HIS A 109 -18.29 -11.37 -4.06
C HIS A 109 -16.80 -11.14 -3.76
N PRO A 110 -16.25 -11.67 -2.65
CA PRO A 110 -14.86 -11.41 -2.26
C PRO A 110 -13.82 -12.09 -3.16
N ASN A 111 -14.16 -13.24 -3.74
CA ASN A 111 -13.31 -14.01 -4.63
C ASN A 111 -14.07 -14.32 -5.93
N PRO A 112 -14.13 -13.37 -6.88
CA PRO A 112 -14.85 -13.58 -8.13
C PRO A 112 -14.16 -14.66 -8.99
N PRO A 113 -14.91 -15.59 -9.60
CA PRO A 113 -14.36 -16.72 -10.35
C PRO A 113 -13.80 -16.34 -11.73
N SER A 114 -14.13 -15.15 -12.25
CA SER A 114 -13.66 -14.67 -13.56
C SER A 114 -13.47 -13.14 -13.58
N PRO A 115 -12.68 -12.60 -14.53
CA PRO A 115 -12.43 -11.15 -14.60
C PRO A 115 -13.66 -10.36 -15.02
N CYS A 116 -13.70 -9.07 -14.69
CA CYS A 116 -14.77 -8.15 -15.09
C CYS A 116 -14.23 -6.78 -15.53
N PRO A 117 -15.01 -6.02 -16.33
CA PRO A 117 -14.62 -4.72 -16.84
C PRO A 117 -14.70 -3.60 -15.79
N CYS A 118 -15.01 -3.91 -14.53
CA CYS A 118 -15.11 -2.90 -13.48
C CYS A 118 -13.77 -2.14 -13.30
N PRO A 119 -13.81 -0.86 -12.91
CA PRO A 119 -12.61 -0.05 -12.79
C PRO A 119 -11.70 -0.53 -11.65
N LEU A 120 -10.41 -0.27 -11.80
CA LEU A 120 -9.46 -0.31 -10.69
C LEU A 120 -9.45 1.06 -10.01
N ARG A 121 -9.42 1.05 -8.68
CA ARG A 121 -9.39 2.26 -7.84
C ARG A 121 -8.44 2.07 -6.67
N GLN A 122 -8.13 3.12 -5.93
CA GLN A 122 -7.37 3.00 -4.70
C GLN A 122 -8.18 2.24 -3.66
N ALA A 123 -7.52 1.39 -2.87
CA ALA A 123 -8.17 0.80 -1.71
C ALA A 123 -8.48 1.90 -0.70
N TRP A 124 -9.65 1.84 -0.05
CA TRP A 124 -10.04 2.82 0.96
C TRP A 124 -8.99 2.97 2.06
N GLY A 125 -8.36 1.86 2.49
CA GLY A 125 -7.30 1.86 3.51
C GLY A 125 -6.03 2.57 3.06
N SER A 126 -5.71 2.53 1.76
CA SER A 126 -4.58 3.27 1.20
C SER A 126 -4.85 4.77 1.20
N LEU A 127 -6.07 5.20 0.85
CA LEU A 127 -6.49 6.60 0.89
C LEU A 127 -6.52 7.14 2.32
N ASP A 128 -7.03 6.37 3.28
CA ASP A 128 -7.08 6.75 4.70
C ASP A 128 -5.67 6.95 5.27
N ALA A 129 -4.76 6.00 5.02
CA ALA A 129 -3.37 6.09 5.44
C ALA A 129 -2.63 7.26 4.77
N LEU A 130 -2.92 7.54 3.49
CA LEU A 130 -2.37 8.69 2.77
C LEU A 130 -2.82 10.01 3.42
N ILE A 131 -4.12 10.16 3.70
CA ILE A 131 -4.64 11.36 4.36
C ILE A 131 -4.05 11.55 5.74
N GLY A 132 -3.85 10.48 6.51
CA GLY A 132 -3.14 10.53 7.79
C GLY A 132 -1.73 11.09 7.65
N ARG A 133 -0.97 10.61 6.66
CA ARG A 133 0.39 11.10 6.37
C ARG A 133 0.39 12.56 5.91
N LEU A 134 -0.52 12.95 5.02
CA LEU A 134 -0.61 14.34 4.54
C LEU A 134 -1.01 15.32 5.65
N ARG A 135 -1.87 14.90 6.59
CA ARG A 135 -2.21 15.70 7.77
C ARG A 135 -0.97 15.99 8.62
N ALA A 136 -0.19 14.95 8.92
CA ALA A 136 1.06 15.08 9.68
C ALA A 136 2.10 15.92 8.93
N ALA A 137 2.24 15.71 7.62
CA ALA A 137 3.16 16.50 6.79
C ALA A 137 2.79 17.99 6.80
N TYR A 138 1.50 18.33 6.74
CA TYR A 138 1.04 19.71 6.79
C TYR A 138 1.45 20.41 8.10
N GLU A 139 1.29 19.73 9.24
CA GLU A 139 1.66 20.26 10.55
C GLU A 139 3.18 20.46 10.68
N GLU A 140 3.98 19.53 10.18
CA GLU A 140 5.43 19.64 10.16
C GLU A 140 5.96 20.74 9.23
N ASN A 141 5.19 21.14 8.21
CA ASN A 141 5.50 22.25 7.32
C ASN A 141 4.92 23.58 7.82
N GLY A 142 4.62 23.69 9.13
CA GLY A 142 4.18 24.92 9.79
C GLY A 142 2.67 25.19 9.69
N GLY A 143 1.89 24.23 9.19
CA GLY A 143 0.44 24.33 9.09
C GLY A 143 -0.24 24.13 10.45
N LYS A 144 -1.25 24.96 10.76
CA LYS A 144 -2.03 24.81 11.99
C LYS A 144 -3.10 23.72 11.85
N PRO A 145 -3.33 22.87 12.86
CA PRO A 145 -4.28 21.78 12.78
C PRO A 145 -5.72 22.24 12.48
N GLU A 146 -6.12 23.43 12.93
CA GLU A 146 -7.45 24.01 12.68
C GLU A 146 -7.66 24.41 11.21
N SER A 147 -6.57 24.82 10.54
CA SER A 147 -6.57 25.21 9.12
C SER A 147 -6.35 24.02 8.17
N ASN A 148 -6.17 22.82 8.72
CA ASN A 148 -5.67 21.69 7.96
C ASN A 148 -6.73 21.17 6.95
N PRO A 149 -6.49 21.24 5.63
CA PRO A 149 -7.48 20.84 4.63
C PRO A 149 -7.76 19.33 4.64
N PHE A 150 -6.79 18.52 5.08
CA PHE A 150 -6.90 17.06 5.24
C PHE A 150 -7.64 16.66 6.53
N GLY A 151 -7.78 17.61 7.47
CA GLY A 151 -8.46 17.46 8.75
C GLY A 151 -9.95 17.81 8.73
N THR A 152 -10.52 18.18 7.58
CA THR A 152 -11.90 18.69 7.51
C THR A 152 -12.96 17.58 7.60
N ARG A 153 -14.19 17.96 7.98
CA ARG A 153 -15.35 17.05 8.04
C ARG A 153 -15.67 16.41 6.69
N ALA A 154 -15.53 17.17 5.60
CA ALA A 154 -15.79 16.69 4.24
C ALA A 154 -14.90 15.48 3.89
N ILE A 155 -13.60 15.53 4.21
CA ILE A 155 -12.67 14.41 3.96
C ILE A 155 -13.06 13.18 4.77
N ARG A 156 -13.41 13.36 6.05
CA ARG A 156 -13.84 12.24 6.91
C ARG A 156 -15.10 11.55 6.40
N LEU A 157 -16.09 12.32 5.93
CA LEU A 157 -17.33 11.76 5.38
C LEU A 157 -17.05 11.02 4.07
N TYR A 158 -16.24 11.60 3.18
CA TYR A 158 -15.82 10.94 1.95
C TYR A 158 -15.12 9.60 2.21
N LEU A 159 -14.13 9.55 3.11
CA LEU A 159 -13.43 8.30 3.42
C LEU A 159 -14.35 7.23 4.03
N ARG A 160 -15.35 7.64 4.83
CA ARG A 160 -16.37 6.74 5.37
C ARG A 160 -17.25 6.15 4.25
N GLU A 161 -17.72 6.99 3.35
CA GLU A 161 -18.53 6.57 2.20
C GLU A 161 -17.74 5.63 1.28
N VAL A 162 -16.50 5.98 0.94
CA VAL A 162 -15.61 5.14 0.13
C VAL A 162 -15.40 3.77 0.79
N ARG A 163 -15.17 3.73 2.10
CA ARG A 163 -15.07 2.47 2.84
C ARG A 163 -16.33 1.63 2.69
N GLU A 164 -17.51 2.22 2.88
CA GLU A 164 -18.80 1.51 2.78
C GLU A 164 -19.05 0.97 1.37
N VAL A 165 -18.89 1.82 0.34
CA VAL A 165 -19.07 1.44 -1.05
C VAL A 165 -18.11 0.32 -1.44
N GLN A 166 -16.84 0.41 -1.08
CA GLN A 166 -15.86 -0.63 -1.40
C GLN A 166 -16.11 -1.93 -0.63
N SER A 167 -16.50 -1.87 0.64
CA SER A 167 -16.85 -3.05 1.43
C SER A 167 -18.03 -3.81 0.82
N LYS A 168 -19.11 -3.10 0.45
CA LYS A 168 -20.26 -3.71 -0.24
C LYS A 168 -19.87 -4.28 -1.59
N ALA A 169 -19.18 -3.49 -2.42
CA ALA A 169 -18.77 -3.90 -3.77
C ALA A 169 -17.89 -5.15 -3.78
N ARG A 170 -17.01 -5.30 -2.78
CA ARG A 170 -16.06 -6.40 -2.69
C ARG A 170 -16.52 -7.55 -1.79
N GLY A 171 -17.73 -7.47 -1.22
CA GLY A 171 -18.23 -8.52 -0.32
C GLY A 171 -17.44 -8.65 0.99
N ILE A 172 -16.71 -7.61 1.39
CA ILE A 172 -15.92 -7.60 2.62
C ILE A 172 -16.82 -7.07 3.72
N SER A 173 -17.57 -7.96 4.38
CA SER A 173 -18.25 -7.61 5.62
C SER A 173 -17.24 -7.52 6.75
N TYR A 174 -17.26 -6.41 7.49
CA TYR A 174 -16.50 -6.23 8.73
C TYR A 174 -17.26 -6.81 9.94
N GLU A 175 -18.22 -7.72 9.72
CA GLU A 175 -18.72 -8.59 10.78
C GLU A 175 -17.48 -9.25 11.39
N LYS A 176 -17.22 -8.87 12.64
CA LYS A 176 -16.13 -9.40 13.47
C LYS A 176 -15.92 -10.85 13.11
N LYS A 177 -14.67 -11.20 12.83
CA LYS A 177 -14.14 -12.57 12.70
C LYS A 177 -14.54 -13.39 13.94
N LYS A 178 -15.80 -13.81 14.02
CA LYS A 178 -16.36 -14.74 14.97
C LYS A 178 -16.40 -16.04 14.19
N ARG A 179 -15.52 -16.99 14.58
CA ARG A 179 -15.42 -18.39 14.07
C ARG A 179 -14.63 -18.49 12.74
N LYS A 180 -13.52 -19.23 12.67
CA LYS A 180 -13.32 -20.60 13.15
C LYS A 180 -12.04 -20.73 14.00
N LYS A 181 -12.21 -21.05 15.29
CA LYS A 181 -11.21 -21.82 16.04
C LYS A 181 -11.21 -23.22 15.39
N PRO A 182 -10.07 -23.80 14.97
CA PRO A 182 -10.05 -25.20 14.58
C PRO A 182 -10.56 -25.99 15.80
N GLN A 183 -11.61 -26.79 15.60
CA GLN A 183 -11.96 -27.82 16.57
C GLN A 183 -10.75 -28.75 16.65
N GLN A 184 -9.92 -28.57 17.68
CA GLN A 184 -9.12 -29.68 18.15
C GLN A 184 -10.10 -30.78 18.49
N ASN A 185 -9.98 -31.86 17.71
CA ASN A 185 -10.66 -33.12 17.92
C ASN A 185 -10.29 -33.60 19.33
N GLN A 186 -11.10 -33.27 20.34
CA GLN A 186 -10.94 -33.85 21.67
C GLN A 186 -11.38 -35.31 21.58
N HIS A 187 -10.42 -36.19 21.28
CA HIS A 187 -10.51 -37.59 21.65
C HIS A 187 -10.53 -37.64 23.18
N HIS A 188 -11.72 -37.80 23.77
CA HIS A 188 -11.85 -38.26 25.15
C HIS A 188 -11.54 -39.77 25.18
N PRO A 189 -10.60 -40.25 26.02
CA PRO A 189 -10.51 -41.67 26.30
C PRO A 189 -11.73 -42.12 27.14
N PRO A 190 -12.21 -43.36 26.98
CA PRO A 190 -13.35 -43.88 27.74
C PRO A 190 -13.00 -44.02 29.23
N PRO A 191 -13.99 -43.92 30.14
CA PRO A 191 -13.77 -44.06 31.57
C PRO A 191 -13.43 -45.52 31.95
N PRO A 192 -12.63 -45.74 33.02
CA PRO A 192 -12.28 -47.07 33.48
C PRO A 192 -13.48 -47.81 34.11
N PRO A 193 -13.50 -49.15 34.09
CA PRO A 193 -14.57 -49.94 34.68
C PRO A 193 -14.53 -49.86 36.22
N ALA A 194 -15.70 -49.82 36.83
CA ALA A 194 -15.88 -49.84 38.28
C ALA A 194 -15.43 -51.18 38.87
N ALA A 195 -14.60 -51.12 39.91
CA ALA A 195 -14.18 -52.28 40.69
C ALA A 195 -15.30 -52.76 41.63
N ALA A 196 -15.42 -54.08 41.78
CA ALA A 196 -16.25 -54.76 42.78
C ALA A 196 -15.56 -54.80 44.15
#